data_AF-A0A1Y1M594-F1
#
_entry.id   AF-A0A1Y1M594-F1
#
_cell.length_a   1.000
_cell.length_b   1.000
_cell.length_c   1.000
_cell.angle_alpha   90.00
_cell.angle_beta   90.00
_cell.angle_gamma   90.00
#
_symmetry.space_group_name_H-M   'P 1'
#
loop_
_entity.id
_entity.type
_entity.pdbx_description
1 polymer ?
#
loop_
_entity_poly.entity_id
_entity_poly.type
_entity_poly.pdbx_seq_one_letter_code
_entity_poly.pdbx_strand_id
1 'polypeptide(L)'
;MMDDPSPCGDGYNCTELTGTWYCDYYFDGPHNGITIFDNFGLSMLTVFQCITLEGWTEVLYYIQDAMGRTWQWIYFVSMVILGAFFVMNLILGVLSGEFSKEREKAKARGDFHKLREKQQFDEDLKGYLDWITQAEDIEPEREDQINQDIKVKVNNEMESTDQLGEEVEVQQESRFRKRKKDFERINRRMRRACRKAVKSQAFYWLIIVLVFLNTLVLATEHYKQPDWLDEFQEKTNMFFIALFTLEMLLKMYSLGFQGYFVSLFNRFDCFVVIGSITETILTKTEVMPPLGISVLRCVRLLRVFKVTKYWRSLSNLVASLLNSIQSIASLLLLLFLFIVIFALLGMQVFGGRFNFNVNKDKPRHNFDSFWQSLLTVFQILTGEDWNVVMYDGIQAYGGVKTIGALACIYFIILFICGNCILFTLHFTILRLIWYSF
;
A
#
# COMPACT_ATOMS: atom_id res chain seq x y z
N MET A 1 4.75 10.42 48.01
CA MET A 1 3.77 10.35 46.91
C MET A 1 4.09 9.10 46.10
N MET A 2 3.09 8.37 45.61
CA MET A 2 3.35 7.22 44.71
C MET A 2 3.99 7.70 43.40
N ASP A 3 4.72 6.81 42.71
CA ASP A 3 5.40 7.14 41.45
C ASP A 3 4.41 7.50 40.34
N ASP A 4 3.24 6.84 40.31
CA ASP A 4 2.08 7.19 39.47
C ASP A 4 0.86 7.44 40.38
N PRO A 5 0.63 8.69 40.81
CA PRO A 5 -0.45 9.02 41.73
C PRO A 5 -1.81 8.96 41.03
N SER A 6 -2.75 8.21 41.61
CA SER A 6 -4.16 8.21 41.23
C SER A 6 -5.02 8.96 42.26
N PRO A 7 -6.20 9.46 41.86
CA PRO A 7 -7.18 9.95 42.82
C PRO A 7 -7.59 8.85 43.79
N CYS A 8 -7.92 9.23 45.03
CA CYS A 8 -8.42 8.32 46.04
C CYS A 8 -9.56 8.97 46.81
N GLY A 9 -10.47 8.16 47.35
CA GLY A 9 -11.72 8.63 47.92
C GLY A 9 -12.69 7.48 48.16
N ASP A 10 -13.98 7.72 47.91
CA ASP A 10 -15.04 6.72 48.15
C ASP A 10 -14.91 5.48 47.23
N GLY A 11 -14.22 5.61 46.10
CA GLY A 11 -14.02 4.53 45.13
C GLY A 11 -12.76 3.70 45.35
N TYR A 12 -11.67 4.37 45.69
CA TYR A 12 -10.36 3.76 45.93
C TYR A 12 -9.81 4.18 47.28
N ASN A 13 -9.63 3.21 48.18
CA ASN A 13 -9.14 3.45 49.53
C ASN A 13 -7.68 3.02 49.66
N CYS A 14 -6.80 4.00 49.88
CA CYS A 14 -5.35 3.80 50.02
C CYS A 14 -4.97 2.86 51.19
N THR A 15 -5.85 2.67 52.18
CA THR A 15 -5.57 1.78 53.32
C THR A 15 -5.46 0.30 52.95
N GLU A 16 -5.94 -0.07 51.75
CA GLU A 16 -5.80 -1.44 51.22
C GLU A 16 -4.38 -1.73 50.70
N LEU A 17 -3.56 -0.70 50.46
CA LEU A 17 -2.13 -0.85 50.14
C LEU A 17 -1.33 -0.80 51.44
N THR A 18 -0.57 -1.87 51.71
CA THR A 18 0.43 -2.04 52.79
C THR A 18 0.48 -0.89 53.82
N GLY A 19 -0.42 -0.94 54.81
CA GLY A 19 -0.28 -0.42 56.18
C GLY A 19 -0.08 1.08 56.47
N THR A 20 0.37 1.92 55.53
CA THR A 20 0.78 3.31 55.86
C THR A 20 0.34 4.38 54.85
N TRP A 21 -0.51 4.04 53.88
CA TRP A 21 -0.99 5.00 52.88
C TRP A 21 -2.35 5.58 53.26
N TYR A 22 -2.48 6.91 53.20
CA TYR A 22 -3.72 7.63 53.42
C TYR A 22 -3.96 8.62 52.28
N CYS A 23 -5.22 8.98 52.06
CA CYS A 23 -5.61 9.98 51.08
C CYS A 23 -5.27 11.40 51.56
N ASP A 24 -4.61 12.16 50.71
CA ASP A 24 -4.22 13.53 51.00
C ASP A 24 -4.61 14.47 49.84
N TYR A 25 -4.88 15.74 50.15
CA TYR A 25 -5.46 16.72 49.23
C TYR A 25 -4.43 17.52 48.43
N TYR A 26 -3.13 17.26 48.61
CA TYR A 26 -2.04 17.97 47.91
C TYR A 26 -1.79 17.48 46.47
N PHE A 27 -2.62 16.58 45.94
CA PHE A 27 -2.51 16.10 44.57
C PHE A 27 -3.13 17.10 43.60
N ASP A 28 -2.31 17.63 42.69
CA ASP A 28 -2.74 18.57 41.64
C ASP A 28 -3.70 17.94 40.60
N GLY A 29 -3.88 16.61 40.65
CA GLY A 29 -4.76 15.86 39.78
C GLY A 29 -4.01 15.05 38.71
N PRO A 30 -4.72 14.14 38.00
CA PRO A 30 -4.10 13.26 37.03
C PRO A 30 -3.41 14.02 35.88
N HIS A 31 -2.39 13.40 35.30
CA HIS A 31 -1.56 13.99 34.24
C HIS A 31 -1.08 15.42 34.57
N ASN A 32 -0.57 15.62 35.80
CA ASN A 32 -0.08 16.92 36.31
C ASN A 32 -1.15 18.02 36.31
N GLY A 33 -2.39 17.67 36.65
CA GLY A 33 -3.52 18.60 36.75
C GLY A 33 -4.12 19.03 35.41
N ILE A 34 -3.87 18.29 34.32
CA ILE A 34 -4.43 18.58 32.99
C ILE A 34 -5.86 18.07 32.88
N THR A 35 -6.10 16.83 33.27
CA THR A 35 -7.40 16.16 33.13
C THR A 35 -8.23 16.32 34.39
N ILE A 36 -8.70 17.54 34.63
CA ILE A 36 -9.51 17.89 35.79
C ILE A 36 -10.74 18.71 35.38
N PHE A 37 -11.75 18.75 36.24
CA PHE A 37 -13.02 19.45 35.99
C PHE A 37 -13.17 20.76 36.80
N ASP A 38 -12.08 21.26 37.39
CA ASP A 38 -12.08 22.38 38.35
C ASP A 38 -12.40 23.73 37.71
N ASN A 39 -12.08 23.91 36.43
CA ASN A 39 -12.38 25.14 35.70
C ASN A 39 -12.94 24.84 34.31
N PHE A 40 -13.69 25.80 33.77
CA PHE A 40 -14.37 25.64 32.49
C PHE A 40 -13.44 25.27 31.34
N GLY A 41 -12.22 25.83 31.29
CA GLY A 41 -11.26 25.56 30.22
C GLY A 41 -10.72 24.13 30.23
N LEU A 42 -10.28 23.64 31.40
CA LEU A 42 -9.79 22.27 31.57
C LEU A 42 -10.91 21.23 31.45
N SER A 43 -12.12 21.55 31.92
CA SER A 43 -13.31 20.75 31.67
C SER A 43 -13.59 20.62 30.17
N MET A 44 -13.51 21.73 29.41
CA MET A 44 -13.70 21.70 27.96
C MET A 44 -12.61 20.87 27.27
N LEU A 45 -11.35 20.99 27.70
CA LEU A 45 -10.24 20.21 27.16
C LEU A 45 -10.41 18.70 27.43
N THR A 46 -10.80 18.33 28.66
CA THR A 46 -11.04 16.95 29.07
C THR A 46 -12.24 16.34 28.32
N VAL A 47 -13.33 17.11 28.15
CA VAL A 47 -14.49 16.71 27.35
C VAL A 47 -14.11 16.54 25.88
N PHE A 48 -13.33 17.47 25.32
CA PHE A 48 -12.82 17.36 23.95
C PHE A 48 -12.03 16.06 23.78
N GLN A 49 -11.12 15.76 24.71
CA GLN A 49 -10.38 14.50 24.72
C GLN A 49 -11.31 13.27 24.79
N CYS A 50 -12.35 13.30 25.62
CA CYS A 50 -13.29 12.18 25.71
C CYS A 50 -14.08 11.98 24.42
N ILE A 51 -14.47 13.06 23.73
CA ILE A 51 -15.23 13.00 22.48
C ILE A 51 -14.38 12.48 21.32
N THR A 52 -13.06 12.69 21.33
CA THR A 52 -12.15 12.11 20.31
C THR A 52 -11.85 10.63 20.54
N LEU A 53 -12.45 10.02 21.57
CA LEU A 53 -12.33 8.60 21.93
C LEU A 53 -10.95 8.16 22.40
N GLU A 54 -10.08 9.09 22.80
CA GLU A 54 -8.72 8.79 23.27
C GLU A 54 -8.55 9.08 24.75
N GLY A 55 -8.11 8.08 25.53
CA GLY A 55 -7.91 8.22 26.99
C GLY A 55 -9.18 8.49 27.80
N TRP A 56 -10.39 8.35 27.22
CA TRP A 56 -11.66 8.65 27.91
C TRP A 56 -11.97 7.68 29.06
N THR A 57 -11.52 6.43 28.92
CA THR A 57 -11.66 5.39 29.96
C THR A 57 -10.80 5.69 31.18
N GLU A 58 -9.60 6.24 30.97
CA GLU A 58 -8.72 6.66 32.06
C GLU A 58 -9.38 7.76 32.90
N VAL A 59 -9.96 8.76 32.24
CA VAL A 59 -10.72 9.83 32.92
C VAL A 59 -11.92 9.25 33.69
N LEU A 60 -12.65 8.29 33.10
CA LEU A 60 -13.72 7.58 33.81
C LEU A 60 -13.20 6.88 35.06
N TYR A 61 -12.08 6.16 34.97
CA TYR A 61 -11.51 5.42 36.10
C TYR A 61 -11.01 6.37 37.19
N TYR A 62 -10.36 7.49 36.85
CA TYR A 62 -9.98 8.51 37.83
C TYR A 62 -11.17 9.08 38.60
N ILE A 63 -12.29 9.32 37.91
CA ILE A 63 -13.52 9.78 38.57
C ILE A 63 -14.15 8.68 39.42
N GLN A 64 -14.06 7.42 38.98
CA GLN A 64 -14.53 6.28 39.76
C GLN A 64 -13.73 6.08 41.04
N ASP A 65 -12.41 6.23 40.98
CA ASP A 65 -11.53 6.09 42.14
C ASP A 65 -11.76 7.22 43.16
N ALA A 66 -12.06 8.44 42.68
CA ALA A 66 -12.39 9.57 43.55
C ALA A 66 -13.78 9.49 44.19
N MET A 67 -14.83 9.17 43.41
CA MET A 67 -16.24 9.34 43.82
C MET A 67 -17.04 8.03 43.96
N GLY A 68 -16.44 6.87 43.67
CA GLY A 68 -17.12 5.58 43.62
C GLY A 68 -17.54 5.14 42.22
N ARG A 69 -18.06 3.90 42.10
CA ARG A 69 -18.33 3.23 40.80
C ARG A 69 -19.80 3.18 40.37
N THR A 70 -20.70 3.86 41.07
CA THR A 70 -22.15 3.60 41.02
C THR A 70 -22.86 4.25 39.82
N TRP A 71 -22.63 5.53 39.53
CA TRP A 71 -23.38 6.31 38.54
C TRP A 71 -22.52 7.09 37.54
N GLN A 72 -21.21 7.22 37.81
CA GLN A 72 -20.25 8.01 37.05
C GLN A 72 -20.15 7.55 35.59
N TRP A 73 -20.23 6.24 35.36
CA TRP A 73 -20.21 5.64 34.03
C TRP A 73 -21.35 6.14 33.14
N ILE A 74 -22.50 6.52 33.70
CA ILE A 74 -23.66 7.01 32.94
C ILE A 74 -23.29 8.29 32.20
N TYR A 75 -22.57 9.20 32.86
CA TYR A 75 -22.11 10.46 32.26
C TYR A 75 -21.15 10.22 31.10
N PHE A 76 -20.09 9.44 31.33
CA PHE A 76 -19.06 9.20 30.29
C PHE A 76 -19.58 8.35 29.13
N VAL A 77 -20.35 7.29 29.40
CA VAL A 77 -20.94 6.45 28.35
C VAL A 77 -21.95 7.25 27.52
N SER A 78 -22.82 8.06 28.15
CA SER A 78 -23.74 8.91 27.40
C SER A 78 -23.03 10.00 26.61
N MET A 79 -21.98 10.62 27.15
CA MET A 79 -21.16 11.59 26.43
C MET A 79 -20.46 10.98 25.23
N VAL A 80 -19.85 9.80 25.38
CA VAL A 80 -19.17 9.10 24.29
C VAL A 80 -20.18 8.67 23.22
N ILE A 81 -21.30 8.07 23.61
CA ILE A 81 -22.34 7.66 22.66
C ILE A 81 -22.90 8.87 21.94
N LEU A 82 -23.37 9.90 22.65
CA LEU A 82 -23.99 11.06 22.03
C LEU A 82 -22.96 11.91 21.26
N GLY A 83 -21.79 12.17 21.85
CA GLY A 83 -20.75 13.00 21.27
C GLY A 83 -20.10 12.36 20.05
N ALA A 84 -19.61 11.13 20.16
CA ALA A 84 -18.95 10.46 19.04
C ALA A 84 -19.94 10.10 17.93
N PHE A 85 -21.15 9.62 18.27
CA PHE A 85 -22.18 9.34 17.26
C PHE A 85 -22.64 10.62 16.57
N PHE A 86 -22.83 11.72 17.31
CA PHE A 86 -23.23 12.99 16.73
C PHE A 86 -22.15 13.54 15.78
N VAL A 87 -20.89 13.56 16.20
CA VAL A 87 -19.77 14.03 15.37
C VAL A 87 -19.64 13.18 14.11
N MET A 88 -19.66 11.85 14.23
CA MET A 88 -19.57 10.96 13.07
C MET A 88 -20.76 11.12 12.12
N ASN A 89 -21.99 11.24 12.63
CA ASN A 89 -23.16 11.45 11.79
C ASN A 89 -23.21 12.83 11.14
N LEU A 90 -22.73 13.87 11.83
CA LEU A 90 -22.62 15.21 11.27
C LEU A 90 -21.62 15.20 10.11
N ILE A 91 -20.45 14.58 10.32
CA ILE A 91 -19.42 14.40 9.29
C ILE A 91 -20.04 13.66 8.10
N LEU A 92 -20.63 12.47 8.31
CA LEU A 92 -21.27 11.68 7.25
C LEU A 92 -22.38 12.46 6.52
N GLY A 93 -23.19 13.23 7.25
CA GLY A 93 -24.28 14.02 6.68
C GLY A 93 -23.79 15.16 5.79
N VAL A 94 -22.85 15.97 6.28
CA VAL A 94 -22.23 17.07 5.51
C VAL A 94 -21.55 16.51 4.27
N LEU A 95 -20.81 15.42 4.42
CA LEU A 95 -20.09 14.79 3.32
C LEU A 95 -21.02 14.14 2.30
N SER A 96 -22.08 13.45 2.73
CA SER A 96 -23.08 12.90 1.82
C SER A 96 -23.75 14.01 1.01
N GLY A 97 -23.99 15.18 1.63
CA GLY A 97 -24.47 16.37 0.95
C GLY A 97 -23.49 16.89 -0.10
N GLU A 98 -22.22 17.08 0.26
CA GLU A 98 -21.19 17.56 -0.67
C GLU A 98 -20.92 16.56 -1.80
N PHE A 99 -20.89 15.26 -1.50
CA PHE A 99 -20.77 14.21 -2.50
C PHE A 99 -21.94 14.21 -3.50
N SER A 100 -23.16 14.42 -3.03
CA SER A 100 -24.33 14.46 -3.90
C SER A 100 -24.27 15.65 -4.86
N LYS A 101 -23.93 16.84 -4.35
CA LYS A 101 -23.74 18.05 -5.17
C LYS A 101 -22.63 17.88 -6.19
N GLU A 102 -21.49 17.32 -5.79
CA GLU A 102 -20.33 17.17 -6.67
C GLU A 102 -20.60 16.12 -7.76
N ARG A 103 -21.34 15.05 -7.44
CA ARG A 103 -21.81 14.07 -8.42
C ARG A 103 -22.69 14.70 -9.50
N GLU A 104 -23.60 15.59 -9.12
CA GLU A 104 -24.45 16.31 -10.09
C GLU A 104 -23.63 17.20 -11.02
N LYS A 105 -22.64 17.92 -10.50
CA LYS A 105 -21.72 18.74 -11.32
C LYS A 105 -20.89 17.90 -12.28
N ALA A 106 -20.33 16.78 -11.84
CA ALA A 106 -19.54 15.89 -12.70
C ALA A 106 -20.40 15.27 -13.82
N LYS A 107 -21.67 14.94 -13.51
CA LYS A 107 -22.64 14.50 -14.52
C LYS A 107 -22.97 15.61 -15.51
N ALA A 108 -23.16 16.85 -15.04
CA ALA A 108 -23.44 18.01 -15.89
C ALA A 108 -22.27 18.36 -16.83
N ARG A 109 -21.01 18.15 -16.40
CA ARG A 109 -19.81 18.36 -17.23
C ARG A 109 -19.56 17.28 -18.28
N GLY A 110 -20.29 16.15 -18.19
CA GLY A 110 -20.08 15.00 -19.06
C GLY A 110 -18.76 14.26 -18.80
N ASP A 111 -18.12 14.49 -17.65
CA ASP A 111 -16.79 13.93 -17.34
C ASP A 111 -16.83 12.40 -17.27
N PHE A 112 -17.96 11.82 -16.84
CA PHE A 112 -18.21 10.38 -16.91
C PHE A 112 -18.17 9.83 -18.34
N HIS A 113 -18.73 10.55 -19.31
CA HIS A 113 -18.75 10.13 -20.71
C HIS A 113 -17.33 10.12 -21.27
N LYS A 114 -16.57 11.21 -21.02
CA LYS A 114 -15.17 11.34 -21.45
C LYS A 114 -14.27 10.26 -20.85
N LEU A 115 -14.43 9.96 -19.55
CA LEU A 115 -13.65 8.92 -18.88
C LEU A 115 -13.92 7.54 -19.49
N ARG A 116 -15.20 7.23 -19.73
CA ARG A 116 -15.63 5.97 -20.34
C ARG A 116 -15.18 5.83 -21.79
N GLU A 117 -15.27 6.90 -22.58
CA GLU A 117 -14.76 6.94 -23.96
C GLU A 117 -13.25 6.72 -23.99
N LYS A 118 -12.49 7.34 -23.08
CA LYS A 118 -11.05 7.13 -22.98
C LYS A 118 -10.71 5.69 -22.62
N GLN A 119 -11.41 5.10 -21.65
CA GLN A 119 -11.22 3.70 -21.27
C GLN A 119 -11.52 2.76 -22.45
N GLN A 120 -12.63 3.01 -23.14
CA GLN A 120 -13.01 2.23 -24.32
C GLN A 120 -12.00 2.37 -25.45
N PHE A 121 -11.51 3.58 -25.72
CA PHE A 121 -10.46 3.82 -26.71
C PHE A 121 -9.15 3.10 -26.34
N ASP A 122 -8.75 3.12 -25.06
CA ASP A 122 -7.56 2.40 -24.58
C ASP A 122 -7.72 0.87 -24.69
N GLU A 123 -8.93 0.34 -24.50
CA GLU A 123 -9.26 -1.07 -24.73
C GLU A 123 -9.23 -1.42 -26.23
N ASP A 124 -9.87 -0.61 -27.08
CA ASP A 124 -9.90 -0.78 -28.53
C ASP A 124 -8.50 -0.69 -29.13
N LEU A 125 -7.68 0.29 -28.71
CA LEU A 125 -6.30 0.45 -29.16
C LEU A 125 -5.43 -0.76 -28.83
N LYS A 126 -5.60 -1.33 -27.62
CA LYS A 126 -4.93 -2.59 -27.25
C LYS A 126 -5.41 -3.76 -28.11
N GLY A 127 -6.70 -3.82 -28.41
CA GLY A 127 -7.29 -4.82 -29.31
C GLY A 127 -6.71 -4.74 -30.72
N TYR A 128 -6.64 -3.53 -31.29
CA TYR A 128 -6.02 -3.30 -32.61
C TYR A 128 -4.54 -3.67 -32.62
N LEU A 129 -3.78 -3.32 -31.57
CA LEU A 129 -2.38 -3.70 -31.46
C LEU A 129 -2.18 -5.23 -31.38
N ASP A 130 -3.06 -5.95 -30.68
CA ASP A 130 -3.03 -7.43 -30.62
C ASP A 130 -3.35 -8.03 -32.01
N TRP A 131 -4.31 -7.46 -32.75
CA TRP A 131 -4.61 -7.89 -34.12
C TRP A 131 -3.45 -7.65 -35.09
N ILE A 132 -2.82 -6.48 -35.04
CA ILE A 132 -1.66 -6.14 -35.88
C ILE A 132 -0.51 -7.12 -35.59
N THR A 133 -0.16 -7.31 -34.32
CA THR A 133 0.92 -8.22 -33.93
C THR A 133 0.60 -9.67 -34.33
N GLN A 134 -0.68 -10.09 -34.28
CA GLN A 134 -1.09 -11.39 -34.75
C GLN A 134 -1.02 -11.54 -36.27
N ALA A 135 -1.35 -10.48 -37.02
CA ALA A 135 -1.28 -10.48 -38.48
C ALA A 135 0.18 -10.54 -38.99
N GLU A 136 1.10 -9.79 -38.39
CA GLU A 136 2.54 -9.83 -38.69
C GLU A 136 3.14 -11.24 -38.50
N ASP A 137 2.60 -12.03 -37.56
CA ASP A 137 3.01 -13.42 -37.32
C ASP A 137 2.46 -14.42 -38.37
N ILE A 138 1.45 -14.04 -39.17
CA ILE A 138 0.79 -14.87 -40.19
C ILE A 138 1.32 -14.56 -41.60
N GLU A 139 1.54 -13.29 -41.90
CA GLU A 139 1.96 -12.78 -43.22
C GLU A 139 3.18 -13.52 -43.84
N PRO A 140 4.28 -13.79 -43.11
CA PRO A 140 5.42 -14.49 -43.69
C PRO A 140 5.14 -15.96 -44.06
N GLU A 141 4.09 -16.58 -43.51
CA GLU A 141 3.67 -17.93 -43.96
C GLU A 141 2.89 -17.89 -45.25
N ARG A 142 2.10 -16.82 -45.47
CA ARG A 142 1.38 -16.62 -46.72
C ARG A 142 2.37 -16.38 -47.86
N GLU A 143 3.40 -15.57 -47.63
CA GLU A 143 4.51 -15.39 -48.57
C GLU A 143 5.31 -16.69 -48.80
N ASP A 144 5.55 -17.49 -47.75
CA ASP A 144 6.22 -18.79 -47.88
C ASP A 144 5.38 -19.80 -48.68
N GLN A 145 4.06 -19.84 -48.47
CA GLN A 145 3.12 -20.67 -49.24
C GLN A 145 3.05 -20.23 -50.68
N ILE A 146 2.90 -18.93 -50.94
CA ILE A 146 2.90 -18.37 -52.30
C ILE A 146 4.22 -18.69 -53.00
N ASN A 147 5.36 -18.53 -52.32
CA ASN A 147 6.67 -18.88 -52.90
C ASN A 147 6.81 -20.39 -53.14
N GLN A 148 6.22 -21.26 -52.32
CA GLN A 148 6.19 -22.70 -52.58
C GLN A 148 5.29 -23.04 -53.76
N ASP A 149 4.10 -22.46 -53.84
CA ASP A 149 3.15 -22.68 -54.92
C ASP A 149 3.70 -22.16 -56.26
N ILE A 150 4.39 -21.01 -56.26
CA ILE A 150 5.12 -20.50 -57.43
C ILE A 150 6.22 -21.49 -57.83
N LYS A 151 6.98 -22.04 -56.88
CA LYS A 151 8.05 -23.01 -57.18
C LYS A 151 7.51 -24.33 -57.73
N VAL A 152 6.36 -24.79 -57.24
CA VAL A 152 5.68 -25.99 -57.74
C VAL A 152 5.09 -25.74 -59.13
N LYS A 153 4.48 -24.57 -59.37
CA LYS A 153 4.02 -24.18 -60.71
C LYS A 153 5.16 -24.10 -61.71
N VAL A 154 6.26 -23.42 -61.36
CA VAL A 154 7.45 -23.31 -62.22
C VAL A 154 8.03 -24.69 -62.52
N ASN A 155 8.15 -25.59 -61.53
CA ASN A 155 8.61 -26.96 -61.77
C ASN A 155 7.68 -27.75 -62.70
N ASN A 156 6.36 -27.67 -62.50
CA ASN A 156 5.38 -28.37 -63.35
C ASN A 156 5.35 -27.80 -64.78
N GLU A 157 5.53 -26.49 -64.95
CA GLU A 157 5.64 -25.84 -66.26
C GLU A 157 6.95 -26.23 -66.96
N MET A 158 8.06 -26.36 -66.21
CA MET A 158 9.35 -26.85 -66.74
C MET A 158 9.30 -28.33 -67.17
N GLU A 159 8.52 -29.18 -66.50
CA GLU A 159 8.22 -30.55 -66.95
C GLU A 159 7.30 -30.62 -68.18
N SER A 160 6.59 -29.53 -68.52
CA SER A 160 5.66 -29.47 -69.66
C SER A 160 6.28 -28.92 -70.95
N THR A 161 7.38 -28.15 -70.86
CA THR A 161 8.11 -27.58 -71.99
C THR A 161 9.50 -28.19 -72.11
N ASP A 162 9.55 -29.40 -72.68
CA ASP A 162 10.77 -30.14 -72.92
C ASP A 162 11.36 -29.86 -74.33
N GLN A 163 11.16 -28.65 -74.88
CA GLN A 163 11.77 -28.23 -76.14
C GLN A 163 12.13 -26.75 -76.19
N LEU A 164 13.43 -26.53 -76.47
CA LEU A 164 14.17 -25.30 -76.77
C LEU A 164 14.71 -24.54 -75.55
N GLY A 165 16.04 -24.62 -75.43
CA GLY A 165 16.82 -24.14 -74.31
C GLY A 165 16.81 -22.63 -74.15
N GLU A 166 16.61 -22.23 -72.91
CA GLU A 166 17.17 -21.03 -72.31
C GLU A 166 17.74 -21.47 -70.96
N GLU A 167 19.05 -21.29 -70.75
CA GLU A 167 19.68 -21.52 -69.46
C GLU A 167 19.15 -20.49 -68.47
N VAL A 168 18.05 -20.83 -67.79
CA VAL A 168 17.62 -20.11 -66.59
C VAL A 168 18.67 -20.38 -65.53
N GLU A 169 19.51 -19.38 -65.22
CA GLU A 169 20.40 -19.40 -64.06
C GLU A 169 19.56 -19.65 -62.80
N VAL A 170 19.48 -20.91 -62.39
CA VAL A 170 18.97 -21.30 -61.08
C VAL A 170 20.00 -20.82 -60.07
N GLN A 171 19.83 -19.58 -59.60
CA GLN A 171 20.64 -18.99 -58.56
C GLN A 171 20.67 -19.94 -57.37
N GLN A 172 21.79 -20.63 -57.22
CA GLN A 172 21.98 -21.72 -56.26
C GLN A 172 21.88 -21.12 -54.86
N GLU A 173 20.68 -21.17 -54.25
CA GLU A 173 20.48 -20.71 -52.87
C GLU A 173 21.50 -21.43 -51.97
N SER A 174 22.47 -20.68 -51.44
CA SER A 174 23.46 -21.17 -50.47
C SER A 174 22.79 -22.06 -49.43
N ARG A 175 23.36 -23.25 -49.15
CA ARG A 175 22.84 -24.18 -48.12
C ARG A 175 22.58 -23.48 -46.78
N PHE A 176 23.34 -22.42 -46.50
CA PHE A 176 23.20 -21.59 -45.30
C PHE A 176 21.88 -20.79 -45.29
N ARG A 177 21.47 -20.27 -46.45
CA ARG A 177 20.21 -19.51 -46.62
C ARG A 177 18.99 -20.43 -46.54
N LYS A 178 19.08 -21.67 -47.05
CA LYS A 178 18.05 -22.72 -46.85
C LYS A 178 17.95 -23.14 -45.38
N ARG A 179 19.07 -23.48 -44.72
CA ARG A 179 19.08 -23.80 -43.27
C ARG A 179 18.51 -22.67 -42.41
N LYS A 180 18.80 -21.41 -42.75
CA LYS A 180 18.26 -20.23 -42.06
C LYS A 180 16.74 -20.14 -42.22
N LYS A 181 16.20 -20.31 -43.45
CA LYS A 181 14.75 -20.34 -43.71
C LYS A 181 14.05 -21.50 -42.99
N ASP A 182 14.65 -22.68 -42.96
CA ASP A 182 14.09 -23.84 -42.25
C ASP A 182 14.08 -23.65 -40.72
N PHE A 183 15.16 -23.07 -40.17
CA PHE A 183 15.23 -22.70 -38.75
C PHE A 183 14.18 -21.63 -38.39
N GLU A 184 13.99 -20.62 -39.24
CA GLU A 184 12.95 -19.59 -39.06
C GLU A 184 11.54 -20.22 -39.09
N ARG A 185 11.28 -21.17 -39.98
CA ARG A 185 10.00 -21.93 -40.04
C ARG A 185 9.75 -22.73 -38.77
N ILE A 186 10.76 -23.45 -38.27
CA ILE A 186 10.64 -24.24 -37.03
C ILE A 186 10.43 -23.30 -35.83
N ASN A 187 11.18 -22.19 -35.76
CA ASN A 187 11.06 -21.17 -34.72
C ASN A 187 9.65 -20.54 -34.71
N ARG A 188 9.06 -20.26 -35.88
CA ARG A 188 7.67 -19.78 -36.01
C ARG A 188 6.65 -20.80 -35.49
N ARG A 189 6.79 -22.07 -35.87
CA ARG A 189 5.90 -23.15 -35.38
C ARG A 189 6.01 -23.33 -33.86
N MET A 190 7.23 -23.32 -33.33
CA MET A 190 7.49 -23.39 -31.88
C MET A 190 6.87 -22.20 -31.15
N ARG A 191 7.07 -20.97 -31.65
CA ARG A 191 6.47 -19.76 -31.07
C ARG A 191 4.94 -19.84 -31.02
N ARG A 192 4.29 -20.37 -32.06
CA ARG A 192 2.83 -20.60 -32.09
C ARG A 192 2.37 -21.67 -31.11
N ALA A 193 3.09 -22.78 -31.02
CA ALA A 193 2.83 -23.81 -30.02
C ALA A 193 2.98 -23.26 -28.59
N CYS A 194 4.03 -22.47 -28.33
CA CYS A 194 4.22 -21.77 -27.06
C CYS A 194 3.08 -20.77 -26.78
N ARG A 195 2.64 -19.98 -27.76
CA ARG A 195 1.47 -19.08 -27.60
C ARG A 195 0.20 -19.85 -27.23
N LYS A 196 -0.06 -20.97 -27.89
CA LYS A 196 -1.21 -21.84 -27.58
C LYS A 196 -1.11 -22.42 -26.17
N ALA A 197 0.09 -22.80 -25.73
CA ALA A 197 0.34 -23.28 -24.37
C ALA A 197 0.14 -22.18 -23.32
N VAL A 198 0.71 -20.99 -23.53
CA VAL A 198 0.61 -19.84 -22.60
C VAL A 198 -0.82 -19.34 -22.47
N LYS A 199 -1.61 -19.33 -23.56
CA LYS A 199 -3.03 -18.97 -23.54
C LYS A 199 -3.94 -20.12 -23.05
N SER A 200 -3.41 -21.29 -22.71
CA SER A 200 -4.22 -22.44 -22.27
C SER A 200 -4.74 -22.28 -20.84
N GLN A 201 -5.93 -22.86 -20.58
CA GLN A 201 -6.53 -22.87 -19.25
C GLN A 201 -5.70 -23.67 -18.24
N ALA A 202 -5.00 -24.71 -18.70
CA ALA A 202 -4.10 -25.50 -17.85
C ALA A 202 -2.92 -24.66 -17.34
N PHE A 203 -2.31 -23.86 -18.22
CA PHE A 203 -1.22 -22.95 -17.83
C PHE A 203 -1.69 -21.89 -16.82
N TYR A 204 -2.89 -21.34 -17.03
CA TYR A 204 -3.51 -20.42 -16.08
C TYR A 204 -3.62 -21.02 -14.66
N TRP A 205 -4.20 -22.22 -14.52
CA TRP A 205 -4.34 -22.88 -13.23
C TRP A 205 -3.01 -23.30 -12.61
N LEU A 206 -2.07 -23.76 -13.45
CA LEU A 206 -0.74 -24.14 -13.00
C LEU A 206 -0.04 -22.98 -12.31
N ILE A 207 -0.04 -21.78 -12.91
CA ILE A 207 0.61 -20.62 -12.29
C ILE A 207 -0.06 -20.23 -10.96
N ILE A 208 -1.39 -20.26 -10.89
CA ILE A 208 -2.10 -19.95 -9.63
C ILE A 208 -1.69 -20.93 -8.52
N VAL A 209 -1.65 -22.22 -8.82
CA VAL A 209 -1.21 -23.25 -7.87
C VAL A 209 0.24 -23.01 -7.44
N LEU A 210 1.14 -22.68 -8.38
CA LEU A 210 2.54 -22.37 -8.05
C LEU A 210 2.67 -21.15 -7.14
N VAL A 211 1.92 -20.08 -7.41
CA VAL A 211 1.93 -18.88 -6.55
C VAL A 211 1.41 -19.24 -5.16
N PHE A 212 0.31 -19.98 -5.07
CA PHE A 212 -0.27 -20.41 -3.80
C PHE A 212 0.69 -21.29 -2.98
N LEU A 213 1.32 -22.29 -3.61
CA LEU A 213 2.31 -23.14 -2.94
C LEU A 213 3.54 -22.33 -2.50
N ASN A 214 3.99 -21.35 -3.31
CA ASN A 214 5.08 -20.47 -2.91
C ASN A 214 4.71 -19.60 -1.70
N THR A 215 3.48 -19.08 -1.65
CA THR A 215 2.96 -18.36 -0.48
C THR A 215 2.88 -19.26 0.76
N LEU A 216 2.48 -20.52 0.60
CA LEU A 216 2.40 -21.46 1.72
C LEU A 216 3.78 -21.74 2.31
N VAL A 217 4.80 -21.94 1.48
CA VAL A 217 6.19 -22.11 1.94
C VAL A 217 6.67 -20.87 2.70
N LEU A 218 6.37 -19.67 2.20
CA LEU A 218 6.73 -18.43 2.88
C LEU A 218 6.02 -18.27 4.24
N ALA A 219 4.78 -18.76 4.35
CA ALA A 219 4.04 -18.76 5.61
C ALA A 219 4.59 -19.75 6.67
N THR A 220 5.46 -20.69 6.29
CA THR A 220 6.10 -21.62 7.25
C THR A 220 7.28 -21.01 8.00
N GLU A 221 7.81 -19.87 7.56
CA GLU A 221 8.96 -19.20 8.19
C GLU A 221 8.60 -18.73 9.61
N HIS A 222 9.38 -19.14 10.60
CA HIS A 222 9.16 -18.74 12.00
C HIS A 222 10.45 -18.61 12.80
N TYR A 223 10.37 -17.85 13.89
CA TYR A 223 11.51 -17.61 14.77
C TYR A 223 11.97 -18.92 15.45
N LYS A 224 13.28 -19.19 15.40
CA LYS A 224 13.91 -20.43 15.90
C LYS A 224 13.36 -21.71 15.26
N GLN A 225 13.15 -21.67 13.94
CA GLN A 225 12.79 -22.85 13.18
C GLN A 225 13.94 -23.89 13.12
N PRO A 226 13.62 -25.18 12.96
CA PRO A 226 14.64 -26.22 12.86
C PRO A 226 15.39 -26.18 11.52
N ASP A 227 16.67 -26.55 11.52
CA ASP A 227 17.57 -26.46 10.35
C ASP A 227 17.05 -27.17 9.09
N TRP A 228 16.28 -28.27 9.25
CA TRP A 228 15.68 -28.99 8.12
C TRP A 228 14.66 -28.13 7.37
N LEU A 229 13.95 -27.25 8.10
CA LEU A 229 12.95 -26.37 7.52
C LEU A 229 13.62 -25.24 6.76
N ASP A 230 14.73 -24.70 7.27
CA ASP A 230 15.59 -23.74 6.55
C ASP A 230 16.07 -24.33 5.22
N GLU A 231 16.62 -25.55 5.24
CA GLU A 231 17.12 -26.22 4.04
C GLU A 231 15.98 -26.50 3.04
N PHE A 232 14.81 -26.93 3.53
CA PHE A 232 13.62 -27.14 2.71
C PHE A 232 13.15 -25.84 2.05
N GLN A 233 13.06 -24.76 2.82
CA GLN A 233 12.65 -23.44 2.33
C GLN A 233 13.64 -22.90 1.28
N GLU A 234 14.95 -23.04 1.49
CA GLU A 234 15.96 -22.59 0.51
C GLU A 234 15.85 -23.36 -0.81
N LYS A 235 15.81 -24.70 -0.76
CA LYS A 235 15.69 -25.55 -1.96
C LYS A 235 14.39 -25.27 -2.71
N THR A 236 13.29 -25.15 -1.97
CA THR A 236 11.97 -24.89 -2.56
C THR A 236 11.87 -23.48 -3.15
N ASN A 237 12.49 -22.49 -2.52
CA ASN A 237 12.57 -21.13 -3.06
C ASN A 237 13.36 -21.09 -4.37
N MET A 238 14.50 -21.78 -4.45
CA MET A 238 15.26 -21.90 -5.69
C MET A 238 14.44 -22.57 -6.81
N PHE A 239 13.68 -23.62 -6.46
CA PHE A 239 12.78 -24.30 -7.38
C PHE A 239 11.69 -23.35 -7.93
N PHE A 240 11.02 -22.57 -7.08
CA PHE A 240 10.01 -21.61 -7.53
C PHE A 240 10.60 -20.49 -8.40
N ILE A 241 11.80 -19.99 -8.08
CA ILE A 241 12.49 -18.99 -8.90
C ILE A 241 12.76 -19.56 -10.30
N ALA A 242 13.24 -20.79 -10.39
CA ALA A 242 13.47 -21.45 -11.67
C ALA A 242 12.16 -21.57 -12.49
N LEU A 243 11.06 -22.00 -11.87
CA LEU A 243 9.75 -22.10 -12.53
C LEU A 243 9.21 -20.74 -13.00
N PHE A 244 9.30 -19.69 -12.17
CA PHE A 244 8.86 -18.35 -12.56
C PHE A 244 9.76 -17.71 -13.63
N THR A 245 11.05 -18.05 -13.63
CA THR A 245 11.97 -17.62 -14.69
C THR A 245 11.61 -18.30 -16.01
N LEU A 246 11.32 -19.60 -15.97
CA LEU A 246 10.84 -20.34 -17.14
C LEU A 246 9.51 -19.78 -17.66
N GLU A 247 8.56 -19.49 -16.77
CA GLU A 247 7.30 -18.80 -17.09
C GLU A 247 7.56 -17.49 -17.84
N MET A 248 8.44 -16.64 -17.30
CA MET A 248 8.80 -15.35 -17.88
C MET A 248 9.42 -15.50 -19.27
N LEU A 249 10.40 -16.40 -19.42
CA LEU A 249 11.07 -16.66 -20.70
C LEU A 249 10.10 -17.21 -21.76
N LEU A 250 9.22 -18.14 -21.38
CA LEU A 250 8.18 -18.69 -22.27
C LEU A 250 7.23 -17.59 -22.76
N LYS A 251 6.79 -16.70 -21.86
CA LYS A 251 5.94 -15.55 -22.23
C LYS A 251 6.67 -14.60 -23.18
N MET A 252 7.91 -14.22 -22.85
CA MET A 252 8.72 -13.31 -23.65
C MET A 252 9.00 -13.86 -25.06
N TYR A 253 9.26 -15.18 -25.16
CA TYR A 253 9.44 -15.85 -26.44
C TYR A 253 8.13 -15.94 -27.24
N SER A 254 7.00 -16.24 -26.58
CA SER A 254 5.69 -16.40 -27.24
C SER A 254 5.07 -15.09 -27.72
N LEU A 255 5.15 -14.02 -26.93
CA LEU A 255 4.55 -12.70 -27.21
C LEU A 255 5.50 -11.77 -27.97
N GLY A 256 6.79 -12.11 -28.02
CA GLY A 256 7.85 -11.20 -28.47
C GLY A 256 8.26 -10.22 -27.36
N PHE A 257 9.46 -9.67 -27.50
CA PHE A 257 10.05 -8.81 -26.48
C PHE A 257 9.23 -7.54 -26.24
N GLN A 258 8.88 -6.81 -27.30
CA GLN A 258 8.09 -5.58 -27.19
C GLN A 258 6.67 -5.84 -26.67
N GLY A 259 5.98 -6.87 -27.21
CA GLY A 259 4.64 -7.24 -26.77
C GLY A 259 4.56 -7.62 -25.28
N TYR A 260 5.58 -8.29 -24.75
CA TYR A 260 5.66 -8.61 -23.32
C TYR A 260 5.63 -7.36 -22.44
N PHE A 261 6.39 -6.32 -22.80
CA PHE A 261 6.46 -5.07 -22.05
C PHE A 261 5.27 -4.14 -22.27
N VAL A 262 4.29 -4.44 -23.13
CA VAL A 262 3.06 -3.62 -23.21
C VAL A 262 2.19 -3.82 -21.97
N SER A 263 2.12 -5.04 -21.43
CA SER A 263 1.27 -5.36 -20.29
C SER A 263 1.91 -4.99 -18.94
N LEU A 264 1.22 -4.18 -18.13
CA LEU A 264 1.66 -3.79 -16.79
C LEU A 264 1.93 -5.00 -15.88
N PHE A 265 1.07 -6.03 -15.93
CA PHE A 265 1.25 -7.24 -15.12
C PHE A 265 2.47 -8.06 -15.53
N ASN A 266 2.82 -8.07 -16.81
CA ASN A 266 4.05 -8.72 -17.27
C ASN A 266 5.30 -7.90 -16.88
N ARG A 267 5.23 -6.56 -16.88
CA ARG A 267 6.30 -5.72 -16.30
C ARG A 267 6.55 -6.03 -14.83
N PHE A 268 5.47 -6.17 -14.05
CA PHE A 268 5.54 -6.54 -12.64
C PHE A 268 6.14 -7.95 -12.45
N ASP A 269 5.70 -8.94 -13.24
CA ASP A 269 6.24 -10.30 -13.25
C ASP A 269 7.77 -10.30 -13.47
N CYS A 270 8.23 -9.55 -14.48
CA CYS A 270 9.66 -9.36 -14.77
C CYS A 270 10.43 -8.75 -13.59
N PHE A 271 9.88 -7.69 -12.98
CA PHE A 271 10.47 -7.07 -11.79
C PHE A 271 10.62 -8.06 -10.63
N VAL A 272 9.59 -8.86 -10.37
CA VAL A 272 9.59 -9.87 -9.29
C VAL A 272 10.62 -10.98 -9.55
N VAL A 273 10.71 -11.47 -10.79
CA VAL A 273 11.69 -12.51 -11.17
C VAL A 273 13.12 -11.97 -11.09
N ILE A 274 13.39 -10.80 -11.64
CA ILE A 274 14.72 -10.17 -11.57
C ILE A 274 15.11 -9.89 -10.12
N GLY A 275 14.21 -9.31 -9.32
CA GLY A 275 14.45 -9.06 -7.90
C GLY A 275 14.79 -10.34 -7.13
N SER A 276 14.10 -11.45 -7.43
CA SER A 276 14.34 -12.76 -6.82
C SER A 276 15.69 -13.38 -7.21
N ILE A 277 16.12 -13.22 -8.46
CA ILE A 277 17.42 -13.69 -8.94
C ILE A 277 18.53 -12.87 -8.28
N THR A 278 18.40 -11.54 -8.29
CA THR A 278 19.37 -10.62 -7.66
C THR A 278 19.53 -10.92 -6.17
N GLU A 279 18.41 -11.12 -5.46
CA GLU A 279 18.42 -11.52 -4.06
C GLU A 279 19.19 -12.83 -3.83
N THR A 280 18.92 -13.86 -4.65
CA THR A 280 19.57 -15.18 -4.52
C THR A 280 21.07 -15.08 -4.76
N ILE A 281 21.48 -14.37 -5.82
CA ILE A 281 22.90 -14.16 -6.14
C ILE A 281 23.59 -13.48 -4.97
N LEU A 282 23.00 -12.38 -4.48
CA LEU A 282 23.60 -11.55 -3.46
C LEU A 282 23.68 -12.22 -2.09
N THR A 283 22.71 -13.07 -1.77
CA THR A 283 22.73 -13.87 -0.54
C THR A 283 23.84 -14.92 -0.61
N LYS A 284 24.05 -15.56 -1.77
CA LYS A 284 25.10 -16.57 -1.95
C LYS A 284 26.51 -16.00 -2.07
N THR A 285 26.65 -14.75 -2.50
CA THR A 285 27.96 -14.10 -2.61
C THR A 285 28.40 -13.41 -1.32
N GLU A 286 27.56 -13.38 -0.28
CA GLU A 286 27.82 -12.74 1.04
C GLU A 286 28.32 -11.29 0.94
N VAL A 287 27.99 -10.59 -0.15
CA VAL A 287 28.52 -9.23 -0.43
C VAL A 287 27.89 -8.16 0.48
N MET A 288 26.73 -8.43 1.09
CA MET A 288 25.98 -7.46 1.89
C MET A 288 25.92 -7.80 3.38
N PRO A 289 25.83 -6.77 4.24
CA PRO A 289 25.61 -6.95 5.67
C PRO A 289 24.26 -7.64 5.95
N PRO A 290 24.14 -8.36 7.08
CA PRO A 290 22.98 -9.21 7.39
C PRO A 290 21.63 -8.46 7.44
N LEU A 291 21.66 -7.15 7.73
CA LEU A 291 20.47 -6.28 7.68
C LEU A 291 19.93 -6.13 6.24
N GLY A 292 20.81 -5.96 5.26
CA GLY A 292 20.42 -5.82 3.85
C GLY A 292 19.80 -7.10 3.29
N ILE A 293 20.36 -8.26 3.67
CA ILE A 293 19.84 -9.58 3.28
C ILE A 293 18.40 -9.78 3.78
N SER A 294 18.10 -9.30 4.99
CA SER A 294 16.75 -9.44 5.58
C SER A 294 15.71 -8.59 4.84
N VAL A 295 16.04 -7.37 4.42
CA VAL A 295 15.14 -6.54 3.60
C VAL A 295 14.93 -7.15 2.22
N LEU A 296 15.98 -7.70 1.60
CA LEU A 296 15.86 -8.30 0.28
C LEU A 296 15.05 -9.60 0.29
N ARG A 297 15.05 -10.35 1.40
CA ARG A 297 14.13 -11.48 1.59
C ARG A 297 12.66 -11.05 1.50
N CYS A 298 12.32 -9.83 1.90
CA CYS A 298 10.96 -9.29 1.73
C CYS A 298 10.54 -9.14 0.26
N VAL A 299 11.47 -9.04 -0.70
CA VAL A 299 11.15 -8.99 -2.14
C VAL A 299 10.40 -10.25 -2.58
N ARG A 300 10.64 -11.40 -1.94
CA ARG A 300 9.91 -12.65 -2.21
C ARG A 300 8.41 -12.52 -1.97
N LEU A 301 7.98 -11.67 -1.02
CA LEU A 301 6.57 -11.40 -0.75
C LEU A 301 5.87 -10.78 -1.97
N LEU A 302 6.61 -10.10 -2.85
CA LEU A 302 6.04 -9.51 -4.06
C LEU A 302 5.45 -10.57 -5.01
N ARG A 303 5.90 -11.82 -4.92
CA ARG A 303 5.36 -12.94 -5.72
C ARG A 303 3.89 -13.21 -5.41
N VAL A 304 3.44 -12.96 -4.18
CA VAL A 304 2.03 -13.12 -3.79
C VAL A 304 1.13 -12.20 -4.61
N PHE A 305 1.60 -10.99 -4.95
CA PHE A 305 0.85 -10.06 -5.80
C PHE A 305 0.68 -10.56 -7.23
N LYS A 306 1.35 -11.63 -7.69
CA LYS A 306 1.03 -12.26 -8.98
C LYS A 306 -0.44 -12.71 -9.06
N VAL A 307 -1.06 -13.09 -7.93
CA VAL A 307 -2.50 -13.43 -7.86
C VAL A 307 -3.39 -12.32 -8.40
N THR A 308 -2.98 -11.05 -8.26
CA THR A 308 -3.77 -9.89 -8.73
C THR A 308 -4.09 -9.96 -10.22
N LYS A 309 -3.18 -10.51 -11.05
CA LYS A 309 -3.39 -10.69 -12.50
C LYS A 309 -4.53 -11.65 -12.81
N TYR A 310 -4.73 -12.66 -11.96
CA TYR A 310 -5.66 -13.76 -12.19
C TYR A 310 -7.03 -13.48 -11.56
N TRP A 311 -7.06 -12.71 -10.47
CA TRP A 311 -8.31 -12.32 -9.83
C TRP A 311 -8.86 -11.03 -10.45
N ARG A 312 -9.78 -11.18 -11.42
CA ARG A 312 -10.37 -10.06 -12.19
C ARG A 312 -10.84 -8.89 -11.32
N SER A 313 -11.55 -9.17 -10.23
CA SER A 313 -12.02 -8.13 -9.30
C SER A 313 -10.87 -7.34 -8.67
N LEU A 314 -9.81 -8.02 -8.22
CA LEU A 314 -8.62 -7.37 -7.65
C LEU A 314 -7.80 -6.63 -8.70
N SER A 315 -7.64 -7.20 -9.90
CA SER A 315 -7.01 -6.55 -11.05
C SER A 315 -7.70 -5.22 -11.40
N ASN A 316 -9.04 -5.23 -11.45
CA ASN A 316 -9.83 -4.04 -11.73
C ASN A 316 -9.62 -3.00 -10.63
N LEU A 317 -9.67 -3.41 -9.36
CA LEU A 317 -9.42 -2.51 -8.23
C LEU A 317 -8.03 -1.87 -8.30
N VAL A 318 -6.98 -2.65 -8.59
CA VAL A 318 -5.61 -2.13 -8.75
C VAL A 318 -5.52 -1.14 -9.92
N ALA A 319 -6.14 -1.45 -11.06
CA ALA A 319 -6.16 -0.55 -12.21
C ALA A 319 -6.90 0.76 -11.89
N SER A 320 -8.04 0.70 -11.21
CA SER A 320 -8.79 1.86 -10.73
C SER A 320 -7.96 2.72 -9.78
N LEU A 321 -7.26 2.10 -8.81
CA LEU A 321 -6.37 2.80 -7.89
C LEU A 321 -5.21 3.50 -8.62
N LEU A 322 -4.54 2.80 -9.54
CA LEU A 322 -3.43 3.39 -10.31
C LEU A 322 -3.89 4.55 -11.20
N ASN A 323 -5.07 4.47 -11.81
CA ASN A 323 -5.62 5.59 -12.59
C ASN A 323 -5.97 6.79 -11.71
N SER A 324 -6.36 6.54 -10.46
CA SER A 324 -6.69 7.58 -9.49
C SER A 324 -5.48 8.22 -8.81
N ILE A 325 -4.29 7.61 -8.89
CA ILE A 325 -3.11 8.08 -8.15
C ILE A 325 -2.70 9.51 -8.54
N GLN A 326 -2.86 9.88 -9.81
CA GLN A 326 -2.48 11.21 -10.28
C GLN A 326 -3.37 12.31 -9.66
N SER A 327 -4.66 12.03 -9.48
CA SER A 327 -5.59 12.98 -8.84
C SER A 327 -5.51 12.96 -7.32
N ILE A 328 -5.09 11.84 -6.73
CA ILE A 328 -4.83 11.72 -5.28
C ILE A 328 -3.50 12.38 -4.91
N ALA A 329 -2.49 12.34 -5.79
CA ALA A 329 -1.15 12.84 -5.52
C ALA A 329 -1.12 14.33 -5.13
N SER A 330 -1.98 15.16 -5.73
CA SER A 330 -2.07 16.59 -5.37
C SER A 330 -2.60 16.79 -3.95
N LEU A 331 -3.57 15.97 -3.51
CA LEU A 331 -4.08 16.00 -2.14
C LEU A 331 -3.09 15.40 -1.14
N LEU A 332 -2.40 14.32 -1.50
CA LEU A 332 -1.31 13.77 -0.68
C LEU A 332 -0.18 14.78 -0.50
N LEU A 333 0.15 15.54 -1.55
CA LEU A 333 1.15 16.61 -1.47
C LEU A 333 0.70 17.71 -0.51
N LEU A 334 -0.58 18.11 -0.56
CA LEU A 334 -1.14 19.08 0.38
C LEU A 334 -1.09 18.57 1.83
N LEU A 335 -1.48 17.31 2.07
CA LEU A 335 -1.39 16.68 3.38
C LEU A 335 0.06 16.61 3.87
N PHE A 336 0.99 16.19 3.00
CA PHE A 336 2.41 16.15 3.34
C PHE A 336 2.98 17.54 3.65
N LEU A 337 2.61 18.56 2.88
CA LEU A 337 2.99 19.94 3.15
C LEU A 337 2.44 20.42 4.51
N PHE A 338 1.18 20.10 4.82
CA PHE A 338 0.58 20.39 6.12
C PHE A 338 1.35 19.71 7.27
N ILE A 339 1.68 18.43 7.12
CA ILE A 339 2.48 17.69 8.11
C ILE A 339 3.85 18.37 8.30
N VAL A 340 4.53 18.73 7.21
CA VAL A 340 5.84 19.41 7.28
C VAL A 340 5.75 20.76 7.97
N ILE A 341 4.73 21.57 7.69
CA ILE A 341 4.52 22.87 8.33
C ILE A 341 4.33 22.68 9.85
N PHE A 342 3.48 21.74 10.26
CA PHE A 342 3.24 21.48 11.68
C PHE A 342 4.44 20.83 12.37
N ALA A 343 5.20 19.99 11.68
CA ALA A 343 6.42 19.39 12.21
C ALA A 343 7.49 20.46 12.47
N LEU A 344 7.70 21.38 11.52
CA LEU A 344 8.63 22.50 11.69
C LEU A 344 8.16 23.47 12.78
N LEU A 345 6.86 23.80 12.82
CA LEU A 345 6.29 24.61 13.89
C LEU A 345 6.48 23.94 15.27
N GLY A 346 6.22 22.63 15.35
CA GLY A 346 6.42 21.84 16.56
C GLY A 346 7.88 21.83 17.01
N MET A 347 8.84 21.77 16.08
CA MET A 347 10.27 21.93 16.40
C MET A 347 10.60 23.31 16.99
N GLN A 348 10.02 24.38 16.45
CA GLN A 348 10.26 25.74 16.98
C GLN A 348 9.64 25.95 18.37
N VAL A 349 8.48 25.33 18.62
CA VAL A 349 7.77 25.46 19.90
C VAL A 349 8.35 24.51 20.95
N PHE A 350 8.47 23.21 20.64
CA PHE A 350 8.76 22.15 21.60
C PHE A 350 10.16 21.53 21.48
N GLY A 351 10.96 21.88 20.47
CA GLY A 351 12.28 21.29 20.24
C GLY A 351 13.23 21.46 21.43
N GLY A 352 13.78 20.35 21.93
CA GLY A 352 14.68 20.32 23.09
C GLY A 352 14.02 20.57 24.44
N ARG A 353 12.68 20.73 24.49
CA ARG A 353 11.96 21.05 25.73
C ARG A 353 11.38 19.83 26.45
N PHE A 354 11.29 18.67 25.80
CA PHE A 354 10.76 17.43 26.39
C PHE A 354 11.78 16.71 27.28
N ASN A 355 12.58 17.48 28.03
CA ASN A 355 13.60 17.00 28.94
C ASN A 355 13.13 17.22 30.38
N PHE A 356 12.17 16.40 30.82
CA PHE A 356 11.52 16.58 32.13
C PHE A 356 12.38 16.12 33.31
N ASN A 357 13.25 15.12 33.10
CA ASN A 357 14.12 14.59 34.14
C ASN A 357 15.49 14.26 33.56
N VAL A 358 16.55 14.63 34.28
CA VAL A 358 17.95 14.34 33.89
C VAL A 358 18.24 12.84 33.90
N ASN A 359 17.53 12.08 34.73
CA ASN A 359 17.77 10.65 34.96
C ASN A 359 16.81 9.70 34.23
N LYS A 360 15.82 10.24 33.50
CA LYS A 360 14.91 9.42 32.68
C LYS A 360 15.14 9.73 31.21
N ASP A 361 15.05 8.70 30.38
CA ASP A 361 15.08 8.90 28.93
C ASP A 361 13.91 9.79 28.51
N LYS A 362 14.19 10.68 27.56
CA LYS A 362 13.18 11.55 26.96
C LYS A 362 12.07 10.74 26.28
N PRO A 363 10.83 11.26 26.21
CA PRO A 363 9.74 10.62 25.47
C PRO A 363 10.13 10.35 24.01
N ARG A 364 9.69 9.23 23.46
CA ARG A 364 9.95 8.87 22.06
C ARG A 364 9.26 9.84 21.10
N HIS A 365 8.04 10.26 21.42
CA HIS A 365 7.25 11.27 20.69
C HIS A 365 7.70 12.70 21.01
N ASN A 366 8.87 13.10 20.52
CA ASN A 366 9.41 14.46 20.73
C ASN A 366 9.54 15.26 19.42
N PHE A 367 9.99 16.52 19.54
CA PHE A 367 10.17 17.46 18.44
C PHE A 367 11.64 17.90 18.28
N ASP A 368 12.61 17.09 18.71
CA ASP A 368 14.04 17.48 18.70
C ASP A 368 14.66 17.45 17.30
N SER A 369 14.17 16.56 16.43
CA SER A 369 14.70 16.37 15.08
C SER A 369 13.57 16.33 14.06
N PHE A 370 13.87 16.69 12.81
CA PHE A 370 12.87 16.77 11.74
C PHE A 370 12.13 15.45 11.50
N TRP A 371 12.84 14.32 11.48
CA TRP A 371 12.19 13.02 11.25
C TRP A 371 11.35 12.58 12.43
N GLN A 372 11.79 12.88 13.66
CA GLN A 372 11.01 12.56 14.85
C GLN A 372 9.77 13.45 14.97
N SER A 373 9.87 14.75 14.67
CA SER A 373 8.71 15.65 14.67
C SER A 373 7.71 15.27 13.58
N LEU A 374 8.17 14.83 12.41
CA LEU A 374 7.31 14.30 11.34
C LEU A 374 6.49 13.09 11.82
N LEU A 375 7.14 12.15 12.51
CA LEU A 375 6.47 10.97 13.08
C LEU A 375 5.50 11.34 14.20
N THR A 376 5.89 12.24 15.10
CA THR A 376 5.02 12.72 16.19
C THR A 376 3.78 13.43 15.65
N VAL A 377 3.92 14.27 14.61
CA VAL A 377 2.77 14.89 13.93
C VAL A 377 1.89 13.83 13.26
N PHE A 378 2.49 12.84 12.61
CA PHE A 378 1.74 11.73 12.01
C PHE A 378 0.96 10.92 13.05
N GLN A 379 1.55 10.63 14.22
CA GLN A 379 0.88 9.98 15.35
C GLN A 379 -0.34 10.81 15.85
N ILE A 380 -0.19 12.13 15.97
CA ILE A 380 -1.31 13.00 16.35
C ILE A 380 -2.44 12.95 15.30
N LEU A 381 -2.08 12.86 14.01
CA LEU A 381 -3.05 12.75 12.92
C LEU A 381 -3.78 11.41 12.87
N THR A 382 -3.15 10.30 13.32
CA THR A 382 -3.86 9.02 13.46
C THR A 382 -4.81 9.02 14.66
N GLY A 383 -4.62 9.96 15.59
CA GLY A 383 -5.39 10.08 16.82
C GLY A 383 -4.98 9.09 17.90
N GLU A 384 -3.82 8.46 17.75
CA GLU A 384 -3.27 7.51 18.72
C GLU A 384 -2.36 8.25 19.71
N ASP A 385 -2.64 8.13 21.02
CA ASP A 385 -1.87 8.73 22.11
C ASP A 385 -1.63 10.25 21.94
N TRP A 386 -2.48 10.94 21.19
CA TRP A 386 -2.28 12.37 20.88
C TRP A 386 -2.41 13.25 22.15
N ASN A 387 -3.22 12.81 23.11
CA ASN A 387 -3.40 13.42 24.42
C ASN A 387 -2.10 13.35 25.24
N VAL A 388 -1.36 12.24 25.16
CA VAL A 388 -0.08 12.08 25.86
C VAL A 388 0.95 13.06 25.33
N VAL A 389 1.06 13.21 24.00
CA VAL A 389 1.95 14.22 23.39
C VAL A 389 1.55 15.63 23.82
N MET A 390 0.25 15.90 23.93
CA MET A 390 -0.25 17.19 24.43
C MET A 390 0.12 17.43 25.90
N TYR A 391 0.05 16.39 26.75
CA TYR A 391 0.43 16.51 28.16
C TYR A 391 1.89 16.91 28.32
N ASP A 392 2.77 16.25 27.58
CA ASP A 392 4.19 16.59 27.54
C ASP A 392 4.42 18.01 27.00
N GLY A 393 3.65 18.41 25.97
CA GLY A 393 3.66 19.76 25.43
C GLY A 393 3.30 20.85 26.44
N ILE A 394 2.27 20.62 27.26
CA ILE A 394 1.84 21.54 28.33
C ILE A 394 2.90 21.57 29.45
N GLN A 395 3.41 20.39 29.84
CA GLN A 395 4.41 20.27 30.89
C GLN A 395 5.74 20.95 30.52
N ALA A 396 6.12 20.94 29.24
CA ALA A 396 7.33 21.58 28.73
C ALA A 396 7.37 23.11 28.95
N TYR A 397 6.23 23.72 29.25
CA TYR A 397 6.09 25.15 29.56
C TYR A 397 5.73 25.43 31.03
N GLY A 398 5.94 24.47 31.92
CA GLY A 398 5.67 24.61 33.36
C GLY A 398 4.27 24.19 33.78
N GLY A 399 3.54 23.45 32.94
CA GLY A 399 2.25 22.85 33.26
C GLY A 399 1.05 23.79 33.07
N VAL A 400 -0.10 23.38 33.62
CA VAL A 400 -1.39 24.07 33.44
C VAL A 400 -1.51 25.39 34.22
N LYS A 401 -0.71 25.57 35.28
CA LYS A 401 -0.73 26.77 36.13
C LYS A 401 -0.04 27.97 35.47
N THR A 402 0.69 27.76 34.37
CA THR A 402 1.40 28.79 33.61
C THR A 402 0.78 28.99 32.23
N ILE A 403 1.46 29.77 31.37
CA ILE A 403 1.10 29.94 29.95
C ILE A 403 1.17 28.59 29.18
N GLY A 404 1.74 27.54 29.78
CA GLY A 404 1.83 26.21 29.17
C GLY A 404 0.49 25.60 28.77
N ALA A 405 -0.61 25.96 29.44
CA ALA A 405 -1.95 25.54 29.02
C ALA A 405 -2.27 25.94 27.57
N LEU A 406 -1.73 27.06 27.06
CA LEU A 406 -1.95 27.49 25.67
C LEU A 406 -1.31 26.56 24.63
N ALA A 407 -0.37 25.70 25.04
CA ALA A 407 0.23 24.70 24.15
C ALA A 407 -0.82 23.72 23.60
N CYS A 408 -1.92 23.48 24.33
CA CYS A 408 -3.01 22.60 23.87
C CYS A 408 -3.62 23.07 22.53
N ILE A 409 -3.61 24.38 22.26
CA ILE A 409 -4.17 24.97 21.03
C ILE A 409 -3.46 24.42 19.79
N TYR A 410 -2.14 24.22 19.84
CA TYR A 410 -1.37 23.63 18.75
C TYR A 410 -1.91 22.22 18.41
N PHE A 411 -2.09 21.37 19.42
CA PHE A 411 -2.55 19.99 19.25
C PHE A 411 -3.99 19.92 18.78
N ILE A 412 -4.89 20.76 19.33
CA ILE A 412 -6.29 20.83 18.92
C ILE A 412 -6.41 21.26 17.45
N ILE A 413 -5.69 22.30 17.03
CA ILE A 413 -5.71 22.77 15.64
C ILE A 413 -5.14 21.68 14.72
N LEU A 414 -4.00 21.08 15.10
CA LEU A 414 -3.39 20.01 14.32
C LEU A 414 -4.36 18.83 14.13
N PHE A 415 -4.99 18.37 15.21
CA PHE A 415 -5.93 17.26 15.18
C PHE A 415 -7.16 17.57 14.33
N ILE A 416 -7.81 18.72 14.55
CA ILE A 416 -9.04 19.09 13.82
C ILE A 416 -8.74 19.34 12.34
N CYS A 417 -7.81 20.24 12.03
CA CYS A 417 -7.50 20.61 10.65
C CYS A 417 -6.90 19.42 9.88
N GLY A 418 -6.02 18.65 10.52
CA GLY A 418 -5.41 17.48 9.93
C GLY A 418 -6.42 16.38 9.61
N ASN A 419 -7.30 16.05 10.55
CA ASN A 419 -8.36 15.07 10.31
C ASN A 419 -9.37 15.56 9.26
N CYS A 420 -9.68 16.86 9.18
CA CYS A 420 -10.49 17.41 8.08
C CYS A 420 -9.84 17.16 6.69
N ILE A 421 -8.51 17.29 6.58
CA ILE A 421 -7.78 17.00 5.33
C ILE A 421 -7.80 15.48 5.04
N LEU A 422 -7.55 14.64 6.05
CA LEU A 422 -7.57 13.19 5.92
C LEU A 422 -8.95 12.67 5.50
N PHE A 423 -10.01 13.18 6.12
CA PHE A 423 -11.39 12.90 5.70
C PHE A 423 -11.57 13.28 4.23
N THR A 424 -11.25 14.52 3.85
CA THR A 424 -11.34 14.97 2.44
C THR A 424 -10.59 14.03 1.47
N LEU A 425 -9.42 13.53 1.87
CA LEU A 425 -8.62 12.59 1.10
C LEU A 425 -9.30 11.22 0.98
N HIS A 426 -9.72 10.63 2.10
CA HIS A 426 -10.44 9.35 2.13
C HIS A 426 -11.66 9.39 1.22
N PHE A 427 -12.41 10.49 1.30
CA PHE A 427 -13.59 10.74 0.48
C PHE A 427 -13.26 10.91 -1.00
N THR A 428 -12.17 11.58 -1.33
CA THR A 428 -11.70 11.68 -2.72
C THR A 428 -11.30 10.33 -3.29
N ILE A 429 -10.71 9.44 -2.48
CA ILE A 429 -10.37 8.07 -2.89
C ILE A 429 -11.64 7.25 -3.12
N LEU A 430 -12.57 7.24 -2.14
CA LEU A 430 -13.85 6.54 -2.29
C LEU A 430 -14.60 6.99 -3.54
N ARG A 431 -14.58 8.30 -3.80
CA ARG A 431 -15.10 8.88 -5.03
C ARG A 431 -14.44 8.23 -6.25
N LEU A 432 -13.12 8.29 -6.38
CA LEU A 432 -12.40 7.80 -7.55
C LEU A 432 -12.57 6.29 -7.79
N ILE A 433 -12.62 5.50 -6.71
CA ILE A 433 -12.90 4.06 -6.78
C ILE A 433 -14.31 3.86 -7.33
N TRP A 434 -15.31 4.57 -6.80
CA TRP A 434 -16.70 4.45 -7.28
C TRP A 434 -16.87 4.88 -8.73
N TYR A 435 -16.20 5.95 -9.19
CA TYR A 435 -16.22 6.36 -10.61
C TYR A 435 -15.65 5.30 -11.56
N SER A 436 -14.87 4.35 -11.04
CA SER A 436 -14.22 3.31 -11.83
C SER A 436 -15.05 2.02 -11.95
N PHE A 437 -16.14 1.90 -11.18
CA PHE A 437 -17.13 0.81 -11.28
C PHE A 437 -18.40 1.33 -11.96
#